data_AF-A0A5K1E2A5-F1
#
_entry.id   AF-A0A5K1E2A5-F1
#
_cell.length_a   1.000
_cell.length_b   1.000
_cell.length_c   1.000
_cell.angle_alpha   90.00
_cell.angle_beta   90.00
_cell.angle_gamma   90.00
#
_symmetry.space_group_name_H-M   'P 1'
#
loop_
_entity.id
_entity.type
_entity.pdbx_description
1 polymer ?
#
loop_
_entity_poly.entity_id
_entity_poly.type
_entity_poly.pdbx_seq_one_letter_code
_entity_poly.pdbx_strand_id
1 'polypeptide(L)'
;IFSNSGSKDCVQSTAQGCWFHLNLCVQMKNLPPKLHTGIMKMYCIVAARPSDCLVDAEDVKQVSVGFRAWETEEMMNLNEKLLQYIKGEASGRTAETVEGLEKSGFVKSFASSRPNQNMQGFSTCMLDVSAFPVGTYQCGWHSCCVDSNGRCWSLLPLNSGPIFT
;
A
#
# COMPACT_ATOMS: atom_id res chain seq x y z
N ILE A 1 -0.83 2.88 10.49
CA ILE A 1 0.20 2.04 11.15
C ILE A 1 -0.05 0.64 10.63
N PHE A 2 0.79 0.10 9.75
CA PHE A 2 0.65 -1.31 9.38
C PHE A 2 0.96 -2.15 10.61
N SER A 3 -0.07 -2.77 11.18
CA SER A 3 0.08 -3.68 12.30
C SER A 3 0.05 -5.10 11.74
N ASN A 4 1.22 -5.73 11.71
CA ASN A 4 1.34 -7.16 11.53
C ASN A 4 0.77 -7.83 12.80
N SER A 5 -0.51 -8.18 12.79
CA SER A 5 -1.06 -9.15 13.76
C SER A 5 -0.92 -10.56 13.20
N GLY A 6 0.30 -10.91 12.79
CA GLY A 6 0.72 -12.29 12.66
C GLY A 6 1.06 -12.81 14.05
N SER A 7 0.43 -13.91 14.43
CA SER A 7 0.86 -14.75 15.55
C SER A 7 2.38 -14.93 15.52
N LYS A 8 2.99 -15.12 16.69
CA LYS A 8 4.45 -15.24 16.91
C LYS A 8 5.15 -16.39 16.17
N ASP A 9 4.49 -17.08 15.26
CA ASP A 9 5.04 -18.21 14.51
C ASP A 9 4.72 -18.09 13.02
N CYS A 10 5.32 -17.11 12.35
CA CYS A 10 5.68 -17.27 10.95
C CYS A 10 6.71 -16.20 10.58
N VAL A 11 7.99 -16.52 10.76
CA VAL A 11 9.00 -16.03 9.83
C VAL A 11 8.60 -16.64 8.48
N GLN A 12 7.70 -15.98 7.75
CA GLN A 12 7.38 -16.40 6.39
C GLN A 12 8.68 -16.24 5.63
N SER A 13 9.24 -17.36 5.23
CA SER A 13 10.27 -17.45 4.21
C SER A 13 9.50 -17.60 2.91
N THR A 14 9.83 -16.78 1.91
CA THR A 14 9.27 -16.81 0.56
C THR A 14 9.50 -18.17 -0.09
N ALA A 15 8.65 -19.15 0.20
CA ALA A 15 8.51 -20.33 -0.62
C ALA A 15 7.84 -19.92 -1.95
N GLN A 16 8.34 -20.44 -3.07
CA GLN A 16 7.75 -20.19 -4.39
C GLN A 16 6.25 -20.57 -4.38
N GLY A 17 5.37 -19.71 -4.93
CA GLY A 17 3.91 -19.94 -4.91
C GLY A 17 3.11 -19.23 -3.81
N CYS A 18 3.71 -18.33 -3.03
CA CYS A 18 3.03 -17.67 -1.90
C CYS A 18 2.25 -16.39 -2.25
N TRP A 19 1.13 -16.19 -1.56
CA TRP A 19 0.36 -14.95 -1.54
C TRP A 19 0.53 -14.29 -0.18
N PHE A 20 0.83 -12.99 -0.14
CA PHE A 20 0.94 -12.24 1.11
C PHE A 20 -0.39 -11.60 1.47
N HIS A 21 -0.97 -12.06 2.58
CA HIS A 21 -2.14 -11.42 3.18
C HIS A 21 -1.69 -10.32 4.14
N LEU A 22 -2.04 -9.08 3.83
CA LEU A 22 -1.63 -7.91 4.58
C LEU A 22 -2.82 -7.30 5.33
N ASN A 23 -2.62 -7.03 6.63
CA ASN A 23 -3.53 -6.23 7.43
C ASN A 23 -3.10 -4.76 7.37
N LEU A 24 -3.92 -3.91 6.77
CA LEU A 24 -3.62 -2.51 6.55
C LEU A 24 -4.34 -1.65 7.58
N CYS A 25 -3.61 -0.69 8.14
CA CYS A 25 -4.20 0.41 8.90
C CYS A 25 -3.64 1.75 8.42
N VAL A 26 -4.53 2.58 7.89
CA VAL A 26 -4.24 3.95 7.47
C VAL A 26 -4.79 4.87 8.55
N GLN A 27 -3.94 5.75 9.08
CA GLN A 27 -4.35 6.74 10.07
C GLN A 27 -3.94 8.12 9.59
N MET A 28 -4.92 9.01 9.47
CA MET A 28 -4.64 10.41 9.22
C MET A 28 -4.21 11.08 10.53
N LYS A 29 -3.00 11.62 10.56
CA LYS A 29 -2.52 12.46 11.65
C LYS A 29 -2.66 13.92 11.25
N ASN A 30 -2.80 14.80 12.24
CA ASN A 30 -2.83 16.25 12.05
C ASN A 30 -4.01 16.80 11.23
N LEU A 31 -5.10 16.04 11.07
CA LEU A 31 -6.31 16.56 10.44
C LEU A 31 -7.10 17.40 11.46
N PRO A 32 -7.45 18.67 11.16
CA PRO A 32 -8.34 19.46 12.01
C PRO A 32 -9.68 18.76 12.24
N PRO A 33 -10.24 18.74 13.47
CA PRO A 33 -11.49 18.05 13.78
C PRO A 33 -12.66 18.42 12.85
N LYS A 34 -12.69 19.68 12.39
CA LYS A 34 -13.70 20.19 11.45
C LYS A 34 -13.72 19.47 10.10
N LEU A 35 -12.61 18.84 9.71
CA LEU A 35 -12.47 18.11 8.45
C LEU A 35 -12.73 16.60 8.60
N HIS A 36 -12.81 16.09 9.84
CA HIS A 36 -13.00 14.65 10.10
C HIS A 36 -14.34 14.15 9.53
N THR A 37 -15.40 14.94 9.71
CA THR A 37 -16.75 14.63 9.22
C THR A 37 -16.86 14.65 7.69
N GLY A 38 -15.88 15.24 7.02
CA GLY A 38 -15.86 15.35 5.56
C GLY A 38 -15.31 14.12 4.86
N ILE A 39 -14.52 13.27 5.52
CA ILE A 39 -13.85 12.14 4.87
C ILE A 39 -14.75 10.91 4.86
N MET A 40 -15.03 10.38 3.67
CA MET A 40 -15.97 9.27 3.48
C MET A 40 -15.26 7.93 3.33
N LYS A 41 -14.09 7.91 2.67
CA LYS A 41 -13.39 6.68 2.35
C LYS A 41 -11.89 6.90 2.26
N MET A 42 -11.14 5.90 2.67
CA MET A 42 -9.68 5.81 2.55
C MET A 42 -9.35 4.72 1.56
N TYR A 43 -8.31 4.96 0.76
CA TYR A 43 -7.80 4.04 -0.23
C TYR A 43 -6.30 3.85 -0.04
N CYS A 44 -5.84 2.64 -0.29
CA CYS A 44 -4.43 2.27 -0.25
C CYS A 44 -4.11 1.41 -1.47
N ILE A 45 -2.92 1.62 -2.02
CA ILE A 45 -2.27 0.70 -2.94
C ILE A 45 -0.98 0.21 -2.28
N VAL A 46 -0.76 -1.09 -2.33
CA VAL A 46 0.50 -1.72 -1.95
C VAL A 46 1.06 -2.40 -3.19
N ALA A 47 2.36 -2.26 -3.42
CA ALA A 47 3.04 -2.87 -4.55
C ALA A 47 4.41 -3.42 -4.14
N ALA A 48 4.88 -4.42 -4.88
CA ALA A 48 6.22 -4.95 -4.75
C ALA A 48 6.77 -5.32 -6.13
N ARG A 49 8.10 -5.36 -6.29
CA ARG A 49 8.77 -5.93 -7.46
C ARG A 49 9.85 -6.93 -7.05
N PRO A 50 10.17 -7.88 -7.94
CA PRO A 50 11.33 -8.75 -7.75
C PRO A 50 12.67 -7.98 -7.63
N SER A 51 12.77 -6.80 -8.25
CA SER A 51 13.97 -5.94 -8.16
C SER A 51 14.15 -5.27 -6.80
N ASP A 52 13.11 -5.25 -5.96
CA ASP A 52 13.13 -4.61 -4.64
C ASP A 52 13.66 -5.57 -3.56
N CYS A 53 14.36 -6.62 -3.98
CA CYS A 53 14.99 -7.59 -3.09
C CYS A 53 16.15 -6.93 -2.34
N LEU A 54 16.07 -6.93 -1.01
CA LEU A 54 17.11 -6.46 -0.10
C LEU A 54 18.10 -7.62 0.09
N VAL A 55 19.22 -7.55 -0.63
CA VAL A 55 20.20 -8.64 -0.70
C VAL A 55 21.17 -8.59 0.49
N ASP A 56 21.36 -7.41 1.11
CA ASP A 56 22.33 -7.18 2.19
C ASP A 56 21.70 -6.77 3.53
N ALA A 57 22.34 -7.18 4.64
CA ALA A 57 21.93 -6.82 6.01
C ALA A 57 22.05 -5.31 6.30
N GLU A 58 22.85 -4.58 5.53
CA GLU A 58 22.95 -3.13 5.59
C GLU A 58 21.74 -2.45 4.95
N ASP A 59 21.18 -3.01 3.87
CA ASP A 59 19.97 -2.48 3.23
C ASP A 59 18.79 -2.51 4.19
N VAL A 60 18.61 -3.61 4.93
CA VAL A 60 17.56 -3.75 5.95
C VAL A 60 17.71 -2.72 7.06
N LYS A 61 18.94 -2.40 7.48
CA LYS A 61 19.20 -1.36 8.50
C LYS A 61 18.94 0.06 7.98
N GLN A 62 19.16 0.28 6.69
CA GLN A 62 18.99 1.58 6.02
C GLN A 62 17.54 1.91 5.64
N VAL A 63 16.59 0.99 5.84
CA VAL A 63 15.14 1.26 5.76
C VAL A 63 14.64 2.09 6.96
N SER A 64 15.52 2.41 7.90
CA SER A 64 15.21 3.33 9.00
C SER A 64 15.10 4.79 8.52
N VAL A 65 13.84 5.26 8.47
CA VAL A 65 13.40 6.67 8.59
C VAL A 65 14.06 7.66 7.62
N GLY A 66 13.57 7.71 6.39
CA GLY A 66 13.87 8.83 5.49
C GLY A 66 13.18 8.71 4.14
N PHE A 67 12.60 9.83 3.67
CA PHE A 67 12.07 9.99 2.31
C PHE A 67 13.23 10.00 1.31
N ARG A 68 13.29 9.04 0.39
CA ARG A 68 14.32 8.96 -0.66
C ARG A 68 13.79 9.51 -1.99
N ALA A 69 14.64 10.15 -2.78
CA ALA A 69 14.23 10.78 -4.04
C ALA A 69 13.66 9.79 -5.08
N TRP A 70 14.13 8.54 -5.12
CA TRP A 70 13.57 7.48 -5.97
C TRP A 70 12.16 7.03 -5.53
N GLU A 71 11.84 7.18 -4.23
CA GLU A 71 10.48 6.95 -3.73
C GLU A 71 9.49 7.96 -4.35
N THR A 72 9.95 9.11 -4.85
CA THR A 72 9.06 10.12 -5.43
C THR A 72 8.47 9.68 -6.76
N GLU A 73 9.26 9.08 -7.65
CA GLU A 73 8.78 8.58 -8.95
C GLU A 73 7.82 7.40 -8.76
N GLU A 74 8.19 6.46 -7.90
CA GLU A 74 7.36 5.31 -7.56
C GLU A 74 6.08 5.72 -6.87
N MET A 75 6.16 6.65 -5.91
CA MET A 75 4.99 7.21 -5.24
C MET A 75 4.06 7.95 -6.21
N MET A 76 4.61 8.68 -7.19
CA MET A 76 3.81 9.31 -8.24
C MET A 76 3.08 8.26 -9.09
N ASN A 77 3.78 7.19 -9.49
CA ASN A 77 3.18 6.08 -10.24
C ASN A 77 2.08 5.38 -9.41
N LEU A 78 2.35 5.05 -8.15
CA LEU A 78 1.36 4.44 -7.25
C LEU A 78 0.15 5.36 -7.03
N ASN A 79 0.37 6.67 -6.89
CA ASN A 79 -0.71 7.65 -6.79
C ASN A 79 -1.58 7.68 -8.06
N GLU A 80 -0.97 7.67 -9.24
CA GLU A 80 -1.72 7.62 -10.50
C GLU A 80 -2.57 6.34 -10.60
N LYS A 81 -1.99 5.18 -10.26
CA LYS A 81 -2.72 3.89 -10.26
C LYS A 81 -3.87 3.89 -9.26
N LEU A 82 -3.66 4.47 -8.07
CA LEU A 82 -4.71 4.58 -7.06
C LEU A 82 -5.86 5.47 -7.52
N LEU A 83 -5.56 6.59 -8.18
CA LEU A 83 -6.57 7.47 -8.76
C LEU A 83 -7.36 6.80 -9.89
N GLN A 84 -6.69 6.01 -10.74
CA GLN A 84 -7.35 5.21 -11.78
C GLN A 84 -8.32 4.19 -11.16
N TYR A 85 -7.89 3.49 -10.10
CA TYR A 85 -8.74 2.55 -9.37
C TYR A 85 -10.00 3.23 -8.79
N ILE A 86 -9.83 4.38 -8.12
CA ILE A 86 -10.94 5.14 -7.52
C ILE A 86 -11.94 5.60 -8.59
N LYS A 87 -11.45 6.07 -9.73
CA LYS A 87 -12.31 6.46 -10.87
C LYS A 87 -13.06 5.25 -11.44
N GLY A 88 -12.38 4.10 -11.55
CA GLY A 88 -12.98 2.84 -11.99
C GLY A 88 -14.15 2.43 -11.09
N GLU A 89 -13.90 2.38 -9.78
CA GLU A 89 -14.91 2.04 -8.77
C GLU A 89 -16.12 3.00 -8.81
N ALA A 90 -15.88 4.32 -8.93
CA ALA A 90 -16.95 5.31 -9.03
C ALA A 90 -17.81 5.16 -10.29
N SER A 91 -17.24 4.63 -11.38
CA SER A 91 -17.94 4.39 -12.65
C SER A 91 -18.70 3.07 -12.71
N GLY A 92 -18.69 2.27 -11.64
CA GLY A 92 -19.33 0.95 -11.62
C GLY A 92 -18.66 -0.08 -12.53
N ARG A 93 -17.49 0.25 -13.09
CA ARG A 93 -16.62 -0.74 -13.72
C ARG A 93 -16.13 -1.64 -12.60
N THR A 94 -16.43 -2.94 -12.69
CA THR A 94 -15.71 -3.93 -11.90
C THR A 94 -14.23 -3.63 -12.05
N ALA A 95 -13.47 -3.75 -10.96
CA ALA A 95 -12.03 -3.84 -11.03
C ALA A 95 -11.67 -5.14 -11.76
N GLU A 96 -12.09 -5.28 -13.02
CA GLU A 96 -11.35 -6.03 -14.02
C GLU A 96 -9.96 -5.49 -13.87
N THR A 97 -9.11 -6.39 -13.38
CA THR A 97 -7.74 -6.15 -13.05
C THR A 97 -7.22 -5.18 -14.09
N VAL A 98 -6.69 -4.03 -13.66
CA VAL A 98 -5.81 -3.23 -14.52
C VAL A 98 -4.50 -4.03 -14.65
N GLU A 99 -4.63 -5.27 -15.13
CA GLU A 99 -3.77 -6.10 -15.97
C GLU A 99 -3.90 -5.56 -17.40
N GLY A 100 -3.83 -4.24 -17.55
CA GLY A 100 -3.00 -3.78 -18.64
C GLY A 100 -1.62 -4.34 -18.31
N LEU A 101 -1.11 -5.21 -19.18
CA LEU A 101 0.25 -5.75 -19.20
C LEU A 101 1.24 -4.57 -19.10
N GLU A 102 1.41 -4.03 -17.91
CA GLU A 102 2.28 -2.90 -17.67
C GLU A 102 3.68 -3.44 -17.47
N LYS A 103 4.56 -2.97 -18.34
CA LYS A 103 6.02 -3.17 -18.33
C LYS A 103 6.72 -2.76 -17.01
N SER A 104 5.97 -2.40 -15.97
CA SER A 104 6.51 -1.86 -14.72
C SER A 104 7.00 -2.94 -13.75
N GLY A 105 6.65 -4.22 -13.98
CA GLY A 105 7.16 -5.35 -13.20
C GLY A 105 6.63 -5.44 -11.76
N PHE A 106 5.68 -4.57 -11.37
CA PHE A 106 5.06 -4.58 -10.05
C PHE A 106 3.88 -5.53 -9.97
N VAL A 107 3.82 -6.31 -8.89
CA VAL A 107 2.57 -6.87 -8.39
C VAL A 107 1.95 -5.84 -7.46
N LYS A 108 0.63 -5.66 -7.52
CA LYS A 108 -0.08 -4.60 -6.80
C LYS A 108 -1.41 -5.09 -6.25
N SER A 109 -1.79 -4.57 -5.09
CA SER A 109 -3.08 -4.79 -4.48
C SER A 109 -3.68 -3.47 -4.02
N PHE A 110 -4.98 -3.32 -4.23
CA PHE A 110 -5.75 -2.17 -3.76
C PHE A 110 -6.55 -2.55 -2.53
N ALA A 111 -6.79 -1.58 -1.67
CA ALA A 111 -7.68 -1.75 -0.53
C ALA A 111 -8.40 -0.45 -0.24
N SER A 112 -9.60 -0.56 0.33
CA SER A 112 -10.36 0.59 0.77
C SER A 112 -11.03 0.34 2.11
N SER A 113 -11.23 1.40 2.88
CA SER A 113 -11.86 1.34 4.19
C SER A 113 -12.61 2.63 4.50
N ARG A 114 -13.59 2.54 5.40
CA ARG A 114 -14.19 3.74 6.00
C ARG A 114 -13.37 4.14 7.23
N PRO A 115 -13.07 5.43 7.43
CA PRO A 115 -12.43 5.87 8.65
C PRO A 115 -13.36 5.67 9.85
N ASN A 116 -12.78 5.30 10.98
CA ASN A 116 -13.43 5.33 12.28
C ASN A 116 -13.39 6.75 12.89
N GLN A 117 -13.91 6.89 14.11
CA GLN A 117 -13.95 8.16 14.86
C GLN A 117 -12.54 8.76 15.13
N ASN A 118 -11.50 7.93 15.09
CA ASN A 118 -10.11 8.33 15.28
C ASN A 118 -9.39 8.60 13.95
N MET A 119 -10.12 8.70 12.84
CA MET A 119 -9.57 8.83 11.49
C MET A 119 -8.61 7.70 11.11
N GLN A 120 -8.96 6.48 11.55
CA GLN A 120 -8.25 5.25 11.22
C GLN A 120 -9.14 4.37 10.34
N GLY A 121 -8.62 3.93 9.21
CA GLY A 121 -9.24 2.93 8.35
C GLY A 121 -8.47 1.62 8.45
N PHE A 122 -9.20 0.50 8.57
CA PHE A 122 -8.64 -0.85 8.58
C PHE A 122 -9.18 -1.63 7.39
N SER A 123 -8.30 -2.34 6.69
CA SER A 123 -8.69 -3.29 5.66
C SER A 123 -7.67 -4.42 5.55
N THR A 124 -7.98 -5.41 4.74
CA THR A 124 -7.02 -6.41 4.32
C THR A 124 -6.78 -6.31 2.82
N CYS A 125 -5.64 -6.80 2.36
CA CYS A 125 -5.36 -6.95 0.93
C CYS A 125 -4.46 -8.17 0.70
N MET A 126 -4.37 -8.62 -0.55
CA MET A 126 -3.62 -9.81 -0.88
C MET A 126 -2.70 -9.53 -2.07
N LEU A 127 -1.40 -9.76 -1.88
CA LEU A 127 -0.37 -9.52 -2.89
C LEU A 127 0.15 -10.86 -3.40
N ASP A 128 -0.07 -11.15 -4.68
CA ASP A 128 0.49 -12.34 -5.32
C ASP A 128 1.96 -12.07 -5.67
N VAL A 129 2.86 -12.73 -4.93
CA VAL A 129 4.31 -12.69 -5.19
C VAL A 129 4.84 -14.07 -5.55
N SER A 130 3.96 -14.98 -5.97
CA SER A 130 4.31 -16.38 -6.25
C SER A 130 5.47 -16.54 -7.24
N ALA A 131 5.64 -15.56 -8.14
CA ALA A 131 6.69 -15.49 -9.15
C ALA A 131 8.01 -14.86 -8.65
N PHE A 132 8.07 -14.38 -7.41
CA PHE A 132 9.27 -13.71 -6.88
C PHE A 132 10.33 -14.76 -6.51
N PRO A 133 11.63 -14.47 -6.72
CA PRO A 133 12.69 -15.32 -6.18
C PRO A 133 12.64 -15.31 -4.64
N VAL A 134 13.29 -16.29 -4.01
CA VAL A 134 13.42 -16.31 -2.54
C VAL A 134 14.24 -15.09 -2.10
N GLY A 135 13.74 -14.32 -1.15
CA GLY A 135 14.42 -13.10 -0.71
C GLY A 135 13.61 -12.24 0.25
N THR A 136 14.24 -11.16 0.71
CA THR A 136 13.59 -10.13 1.53
C THR A 136 13.18 -8.98 0.62
N TYR A 137 11.95 -8.47 0.74
CA TYR A 137 11.44 -7.44 -0.16
C TYR A 137 10.79 -6.30 0.61
N GLN A 138 11.05 -5.08 0.16
CA GLN A 138 10.35 -3.91 0.65
C GLN A 138 9.12 -3.61 -0.22
N CYS A 139 7.95 -3.48 0.41
CA CYS A 139 6.75 -3.04 -0.30
C CYS A 139 6.70 -1.52 -0.41
N GLY A 140 6.49 -1.02 -1.63
CA GLY A 140 6.03 0.34 -1.87
C GLY A 140 4.54 0.46 -1.52
N TRP A 141 4.13 1.63 -1.01
CA TRP A 141 2.72 1.88 -0.76
C TRP A 141 2.37 3.35 -0.95
N HIS A 142 1.11 3.61 -1.29
CA HIS A 142 0.56 4.94 -1.33
C HIS A 142 -0.88 4.93 -0.82
N SER A 143 -1.34 6.05 -0.27
CA SER A 143 -2.71 6.16 0.24
C SER A 143 -3.32 7.51 -0.06
N CYS A 144 -4.64 7.55 -0.16
CA CYS A 144 -5.40 8.78 -0.30
C CYS A 144 -6.73 8.66 0.43
N CYS A 145 -7.42 9.78 0.61
CA CYS A 145 -8.79 9.78 1.09
C CYS A 145 -9.71 10.58 0.16
N VAL A 146 -10.98 10.20 0.15
CA VAL A 146 -12.02 10.87 -0.62
C VAL A 146 -13.01 11.51 0.34
N ASP A 147 -13.28 12.79 0.13
CA ASP A 147 -14.25 13.54 0.91
C ASP A 147 -15.69 13.39 0.38
N SER A 148 -16.64 13.93 1.13
CA SER A 148 -18.07 13.96 0.81
C SER A 148 -18.42 14.65 -0.52
N ASN A 149 -17.53 15.49 -1.05
CA ASN A 149 -17.68 16.14 -2.35
C ASN A 149 -17.02 15.34 -3.47
N GLY A 150 -16.49 14.15 -3.18
CA GLY A 150 -15.76 13.32 -4.13
C GLY A 150 -14.34 13.81 -4.42
N ARG A 151 -13.79 14.76 -3.65
CA ARG A 151 -12.41 15.23 -3.85
C ARG A 151 -11.44 14.23 -3.24
N CYS A 152 -10.40 13.91 -4.00
CA CYS A 152 -9.34 13.02 -3.58
C CYS A 152 -8.15 13.81 -3.02
N TRP A 153 -7.64 13.37 -1.87
CA TRP A 153 -6.51 13.97 -1.18
C TRP A 153 -5.44 12.89 -0.96
N SER A 154 -4.28 13.03 -1.62
CA SER A 154 -3.15 12.14 -1.40
C SER A 154 -2.60 12.31 0.02
N LEU A 155 -2.37 11.19 0.70
CA LEU A 155 -1.83 11.17 2.04
C LEU A 155 -0.34 10.86 1.95
N LEU A 156 0.48 11.75 2.49
CA LEU A 156 1.92 11.53 2.53
C LEU A 156 2.23 10.41 3.54
N PRO A 157 2.94 9.34 3.11
CA PRO A 157 3.29 8.24 3.99
C PRO A 157 4.26 8.74 5.07
N LEU A 158 3.98 8.39 6.33
CA LEU A 158 4.86 8.67 7.46
C LEU A 158 5.82 7.51 7.77
N ASN A 159 5.79 6.46 6.96
CA ASN A 159 6.61 5.25 7.11
C ASN A 159 6.96 4.66 5.73
N SER A 160 8.07 3.94 5.66
CA SER A 160 8.63 3.39 4.42
C SER A 160 7.99 2.06 3.96
N GLY A 161 6.85 1.66 4.52
CA GLY A 161 6.13 0.43 4.16
C GLY A 161 6.62 -0.83 4.88
N PRO A 162 5.89 -1.97 4.73
CA PRO A 162 6.29 -3.25 5.32
C PRO A 162 7.41 -3.92 4.53
N ILE A 163 8.24 -4.70 5.22
CA ILE A 163 9.21 -5.63 4.64
C ILE A 163 8.67 -7.06 4.85
N PHE A 164 8.81 -7.92 3.84
CA PHE A 164 8.51 -9.35 3.94
C PHE A 164 9.72 -10.21 3.55
N THR A 165 9.76 -11.45 4.01
CA THR A 165 10.84 -12.42 3.81
C THR A 165 10.32 -13.70 3.18
#